data_AF-A0A7Y3MXJ7-F1
#
_entry.id   AF-A0A7Y3MXJ7-F1
#
_cell.length_a   1.000
_cell.length_b   1.000
_cell.length_c   1.000
_cell.angle_alpha   90.00
_cell.angle_beta   90.00
_cell.angle_gamma   90.00
#
_symmetry.space_group_name_H-M   'P 1'
#
loop_
_entity.id
_entity.type
_entity.pdbx_description
1 polymer ?
#
loop_
_entity_poly.entity_id
_entity_poly.type
_entity_poly.pdbx_seq_one_letter_code
_entity_poly.pdbx_strand_id
1 'polypeptide(L)'
;MSRLLTMSTVGRVAAAVMVTALSTTAVSGQSHQAENPAALEQQAEAYLDEMDRWGRAADLYRQAAELRDPADPVAVSNLKTAARLEFYNGSERQALRDLQYAGQRALAIGDVVSAANAFVDAAWVAGSDGQGQEARAMIERAQLLVLSPLISTEDRTEIQRRLPVTGS
;
A
#
# COMPACT_ATOMS: atom_id res chain seq x y z
N MET A 1 13.18 -10.77 43.93
CA MET A 1 12.92 -12.22 43.83
C MET A 1 13.56 -12.73 42.56
N SER A 2 14.77 -13.28 42.71
CA SER A 2 15.62 -13.79 41.63
C SER A 2 15.17 -15.18 41.17
N ARG A 3 15.18 -15.43 39.87
CA ARG A 3 15.26 -16.78 39.31
C ARG A 3 16.28 -16.81 38.17
N LEU A 4 17.51 -17.19 38.54
CA LEU A 4 18.45 -17.90 37.68
C LEU A 4 17.91 -19.33 37.45
N LEU A 5 18.03 -19.87 36.24
CA LEU A 5 18.10 -21.32 35.91
C LEU A 5 18.66 -21.44 34.48
N THR A 6 19.94 -21.83 34.32
CA THR A 6 20.44 -23.16 33.87
C THR A 6 19.96 -23.58 32.48
N MET A 7 20.84 -23.58 31.47
CA MET A 7 21.81 -24.63 31.07
C MET A 7 21.19 -25.84 30.33
N SER A 8 22.00 -26.35 29.40
CA SER A 8 21.87 -27.64 28.69
C SER A 8 21.02 -27.55 27.40
N THR A 9 21.32 -28.21 26.28
CA THR A 9 22.36 -29.20 25.95
C THR A 9 22.61 -29.12 24.45
N VAL A 10 23.88 -29.13 24.04
CA VAL A 10 24.29 -29.22 22.62
C VAL A 10 24.16 -30.68 22.18
N GLY A 11 23.11 -31.00 21.43
CA GLY A 11 22.95 -32.28 20.74
C GLY A 11 23.43 -32.18 19.30
N ARG A 12 24.60 -32.76 18.99
CA ARG A 12 25.06 -32.97 17.61
C ARG A 12 24.47 -34.26 17.07
N VAL A 13 23.57 -34.17 16.09
CA VAL A 13 23.14 -35.31 15.29
C VAL A 13 23.76 -35.18 13.90
N ALA A 14 24.71 -36.07 13.61
CA ALA A 14 25.22 -36.30 12.27
C ALA A 14 24.24 -37.26 11.57
N ALA A 15 23.51 -36.77 10.58
CA ALA A 15 22.69 -37.59 9.70
C ALA A 15 23.19 -37.40 8.27
N ALA A 16 23.76 -38.46 7.72
CA ALA A 16 24.05 -38.62 6.31
C ALA A 16 22.73 -38.70 5.55
N VAL A 17 22.57 -37.90 4.49
CA VAL A 17 21.46 -38.04 3.55
C VAL A 17 21.99 -38.04 2.13
N MET A 18 21.49 -39.03 1.39
CA MET A 18 21.81 -39.44 0.03
C MET A 18 21.75 -38.30 -0.98
N VAL A 19 22.70 -38.33 -1.92
CA VAL A 19 22.68 -37.55 -3.15
C VAL A 19 21.67 -38.20 -4.11
N THR A 20 20.48 -37.63 -4.22
CA THR A 20 19.47 -38.01 -5.21
C THR A 20 19.69 -37.20 -6.49
N ALA A 21 19.67 -37.88 -7.63
CA ALA A 21 19.86 -37.30 -8.95
C ALA A 21 18.88 -36.15 -9.24
N LEU A 22 19.44 -35.00 -9.61
CA LEU A 22 18.72 -33.79 -10.01
C LEU A 22 18.14 -33.99 -11.41
N SER A 23 16.85 -34.30 -11.50
CA SER A 23 16.08 -34.04 -12.71
C SER A 23 15.97 -32.52 -12.88
N THR A 24 16.76 -31.95 -13.77
CA THR A 24 16.57 -30.57 -14.26
C THR A 24 15.29 -30.52 -15.07
N THR A 25 14.15 -30.36 -14.41
CA THR A 25 12.95 -29.85 -15.06
C THR A 25 13.28 -28.45 -15.56
N ALA A 26 13.34 -28.29 -16.88
CA ALA A 26 13.34 -26.99 -17.53
C ALA A 26 12.07 -26.26 -17.06
N VAL A 27 12.24 -25.37 -16.08
CA VAL A 27 11.23 -24.39 -15.69
C VAL A 27 11.04 -23.52 -16.92
N SER A 28 9.96 -23.80 -17.65
CA SER A 28 9.48 -22.98 -18.76
C SER A 28 9.50 -21.53 -18.30
N GLY A 29 10.21 -20.68 -19.04
CA GLY A 29 10.47 -19.28 -18.74
C GLY A 29 9.20 -18.43 -18.66
N GLN A 30 8.44 -18.61 -17.58
CA GLN A 30 7.43 -17.66 -17.14
C GLN A 30 8.17 -16.47 -16.51
N SER A 31 8.50 -15.53 -17.39
CA SER A 31 8.41 -14.10 -17.12
C SER A 31 9.12 -13.56 -15.87
N HIS A 32 10.46 -13.60 -15.86
CA HIS A 32 11.26 -12.58 -15.15
C HIS A 32 11.12 -11.18 -15.77
N GLN A 33 10.26 -11.01 -16.78
CA GLN A 33 10.07 -9.78 -17.54
C GLN A 33 9.21 -8.73 -16.81
N ALA A 34 8.83 -8.97 -15.55
CA ALA A 34 8.07 -8.03 -14.72
C ALA A 34 8.83 -7.53 -13.49
N GLU A 35 10.16 -7.45 -13.55
CA GLU A 35 10.96 -6.75 -12.52
C GLU A 35 11.03 -5.23 -12.77
N ASN A 36 10.50 -4.75 -13.90
CA ASN A 36 10.47 -3.32 -14.20
C ASN A 36 9.10 -2.71 -13.80
N PRO A 37 9.04 -1.83 -12.78
CA PRO A 37 7.78 -1.21 -12.37
C PRO A 37 7.09 -0.41 -13.48
N ALA A 38 7.85 0.18 -14.41
CA ALA A 38 7.26 0.90 -15.55
C ALA A 38 6.55 -0.04 -16.55
N ALA A 39 7.05 -1.27 -16.71
CA ALA A 39 6.40 -2.26 -17.57
C ALA A 39 5.08 -2.77 -16.95
N LEU A 40 5.05 -2.90 -15.62
CA LEU A 40 3.83 -3.22 -14.88
C LEU A 40 2.78 -2.11 -15.00
N GLU A 41 3.18 -0.85 -14.87
CA GLU A 41 2.30 0.32 -15.08
C GLU A 41 1.73 0.34 -16.50
N GLN A 42 2.57 0.17 -17.52
CA GLN A 42 2.12 0.10 -18.91
C GLN A 42 1.12 -1.06 -19.14
N GLN A 43 1.35 -2.22 -18.49
CA GLN A 43 0.42 -3.34 -18.57
C GLN A 43 -0.90 -3.04 -17.84
N ALA A 44 -0.85 -2.33 -16.70
CA ALA A 44 -2.03 -1.91 -15.96
C ALA A 44 -2.89 -0.93 -16.77
N GLU A 45 -2.24 0.03 -17.45
CA GLU A 45 -2.88 1.00 -18.33
C GLU A 45 -3.69 0.34 -19.45
N ALA A 46 -3.18 -0.76 -20.01
CA ALA A 46 -3.88 -1.54 -21.04
C ALA A 46 -5.20 -2.18 -20.55
N TYR A 47 -5.43 -2.25 -19.24
CA TYR A 47 -6.66 -2.78 -18.64
C TYR A 47 -7.63 -1.68 -18.15
N LEU A 48 -7.28 -0.39 -18.25
CA LEU A 48 -8.12 0.69 -17.70
C LEU A 48 -9.46 0.85 -18.46
N ASP A 49 -9.51 0.49 -19.74
CA ASP A 49 -10.73 0.55 -20.56
C ASP A 49 -11.64 -0.69 -20.37
N GLU A 50 -11.15 -1.74 -19.70
CA GLU A 50 -11.87 -2.99 -19.46
C GLU A 50 -12.30 -3.05 -17.98
N MET A 51 -13.53 -2.62 -17.66
CA MET A 51 -14.01 -2.52 -16.26
C MET A 51 -13.91 -3.85 -15.49
N ASP A 52 -14.11 -4.98 -16.14
CA ASP A 52 -13.97 -6.32 -15.57
C ASP A 52 -12.51 -6.69 -15.22
N ARG A 53 -11.55 -5.89 -15.67
CA ARG A 53 -10.11 -6.06 -15.42
C ARG A 53 -9.52 -5.02 -14.47
N TRP A 54 -10.32 -4.13 -13.89
CA TRP A 54 -9.83 -3.12 -12.96
C TRP A 54 -9.13 -3.70 -11.74
N GLY A 55 -9.59 -4.83 -11.19
CA GLY A 55 -8.88 -5.52 -10.11
C GLY A 55 -7.46 -5.95 -10.52
N ARG A 56 -7.30 -6.48 -11.74
CA ARG A 56 -5.99 -6.85 -12.28
C ARG A 56 -5.09 -5.65 -12.52
N ALA A 57 -5.64 -4.55 -13.01
CA ALA A 57 -4.91 -3.29 -13.16
C ALA A 57 -4.43 -2.77 -11.79
N ALA A 58 -5.27 -2.84 -10.76
CA ALA A 58 -4.91 -2.45 -9.40
C ALA A 58 -3.74 -3.28 -8.85
N ASP A 59 -3.78 -4.61 -9.03
CA ASP A 59 -2.70 -5.51 -8.62
C ASP A 59 -1.36 -5.16 -9.28
N LEU A 60 -1.38 -4.78 -10.56
CA LEU A 60 -0.18 -4.38 -11.30
C LEU A 60 0.38 -3.05 -10.79
N TYR A 61 -0.48 -2.05 -10.53
CA TYR A 61 -0.04 -0.81 -9.90
C TYR A 61 0.54 -1.03 -8.49
N ARG A 62 -0.07 -1.92 -7.69
CA ARG A 62 0.44 -2.26 -6.37
C ARG A 62 1.82 -2.90 -6.44
N GLN A 63 2.00 -3.89 -7.32
CA GLN A 63 3.31 -4.52 -7.58
C GLN A 63 4.34 -3.50 -8.06
N ALA A 64 3.96 -2.61 -8.99
CA ALA A 64 4.84 -1.54 -9.46
C ALA A 64 5.26 -0.62 -8.31
N ALA A 65 4.34 -0.27 -7.41
CA ALA A 65 4.67 0.51 -6.22
C ALA A 65 5.65 -0.24 -5.30
N GLU A 66 5.45 -1.54 -5.06
CA GLU A 66 6.29 -2.35 -4.19
C GLU A 66 7.72 -2.51 -4.71
N LEU A 67 7.90 -2.58 -6.04
CA LEU A 67 9.21 -2.68 -6.68
C LEU A 67 9.98 -1.35 -6.74
N ARG A 68 9.29 -0.21 -6.56
CA ARG A 68 9.92 1.12 -6.56
C ARG A 68 10.62 1.41 -5.24
N ASP A 69 11.65 2.26 -5.32
CA ASP A 69 12.37 2.75 -4.15
C ASP A 69 11.38 3.36 -3.12
N PRO A 70 11.55 3.12 -1.81
CA PRO A 70 10.70 3.72 -0.79
C PRO A 70 10.59 5.25 -0.85
N ALA A 71 11.61 5.92 -1.42
CA ALA A 71 11.65 7.37 -1.62
C ALA A 71 11.02 7.86 -2.95
N ASP A 72 10.60 6.94 -3.83
CA ASP A 72 10.03 7.28 -5.15
C ASP A 72 8.56 7.76 -5.01
N PRO A 73 8.25 9.02 -5.35
CA PRO A 73 6.87 9.54 -5.27
C PRO A 73 5.91 8.83 -6.23
N VAL A 74 6.39 8.21 -7.31
CA VAL A 74 5.54 7.43 -8.23
C VAL A 74 4.91 6.25 -7.53
N ALA A 75 5.58 5.67 -6.53
CA ALA A 75 5.03 4.58 -5.74
C ALA A 75 3.76 5.00 -4.95
N VAL A 76 3.72 6.25 -4.46
CA VAL A 76 2.53 6.84 -3.82
C VAL A 76 1.40 6.99 -4.84
N SER A 77 1.71 7.50 -6.04
CA SER A 77 0.73 7.65 -7.12
C SER A 77 0.12 6.30 -7.53
N ASN A 78 0.95 5.28 -7.72
CA ASN A 78 0.51 3.93 -8.06
C ASN A 78 -0.43 3.34 -7.01
N LEU A 79 -0.13 3.49 -5.71
CA LEU A 79 -1.02 3.03 -4.64
C LEU A 79 -2.37 3.76 -4.64
N LYS A 80 -2.38 5.07 -4.91
CA LYS A 80 -3.64 5.83 -5.05
C LYS A 80 -4.46 5.38 -6.26
N THR A 81 -3.80 5.08 -7.38
CA THR A 81 -4.46 4.53 -8.57
C THR A 81 -5.03 3.14 -8.30
N ALA A 82 -4.24 2.24 -7.70
CA ALA A 82 -4.69 0.92 -7.29
C ALA A 82 -5.92 1.02 -6.38
N ALA A 83 -5.88 1.88 -5.36
CA ALA A 83 -7.00 2.08 -4.47
C ALA A 83 -8.27 2.56 -5.18
N ARG A 84 -8.14 3.49 -6.13
CA ARG A 84 -9.28 3.99 -6.91
C ARG A 84 -9.92 2.86 -7.72
N LEU A 85 -9.10 2.02 -8.36
CA LEU A 85 -9.57 0.88 -9.15
C LEU A 85 -10.27 -0.15 -8.26
N GLU A 86 -9.70 -0.47 -7.10
CA GLU A 86 -10.30 -1.38 -6.12
C GLU A 86 -11.63 -0.87 -5.60
N PHE A 87 -11.72 0.43 -5.30
CA PHE A 87 -12.97 1.05 -4.86
C PHE A 87 -14.07 0.87 -5.91
N TYR A 88 -13.79 1.19 -7.17
CA TYR A 88 -14.77 1.03 -8.23
C TYR A 88 -15.05 -0.43 -8.59
N ASN A 89 -14.15 -1.35 -8.27
CA ASN A 89 -14.33 -2.79 -8.39
C ASN A 89 -15.07 -3.42 -7.18
N GLY A 90 -15.58 -2.60 -6.25
CA GLY A 90 -16.34 -3.07 -5.07
C GLY A 90 -15.46 -3.75 -4.00
N SER A 91 -14.18 -3.38 -3.95
CA SER A 91 -13.19 -3.89 -2.99
C SER A 91 -12.71 -2.77 -2.05
N GLU A 92 -13.65 -2.12 -1.38
CA GLU A 92 -13.43 -0.94 -0.52
C GLU A 92 -12.39 -1.20 0.57
N ARG A 93 -12.36 -2.42 1.13
CA ARG A 93 -11.35 -2.80 2.14
C ARG A 93 -9.93 -2.80 1.58
N GLN A 94 -9.73 -3.24 0.34
CA GLN A 94 -8.43 -3.20 -0.30
C GLN A 94 -8.06 -1.76 -0.67
N ALA A 95 -9.02 -1.00 -1.21
CA ALA A 95 -8.85 0.43 -1.49
C ALA A 95 -8.41 1.21 -0.24
N LEU A 96 -9.05 0.96 0.90
CA LEU A 96 -8.69 1.57 2.19
C LEU A 96 -7.25 1.26 2.58
N ARG A 97 -6.82 -0.01 2.48
CA ARG A 97 -5.44 -0.42 2.78
C ARG A 97 -4.43 0.27 1.86
N ASP A 98 -4.72 0.32 0.56
CA ASP A 98 -3.84 0.93 -0.43
C ASP A 98 -3.69 2.45 -0.18
N LEU A 99 -4.77 3.16 0.18
CA LEU A 99 -4.72 4.58 0.55
C LEU A 99 -3.99 4.83 1.87
N GLN A 100 -4.21 3.97 2.87
CA GLN A 100 -3.46 4.04 4.13
C GLN A 100 -1.96 3.86 3.90
N TYR A 101 -1.59 2.94 2.99
CA TYR A 101 -0.20 2.71 2.64
C TYR A 101 0.39 3.86 1.83
N ALA A 102 -0.36 4.40 0.87
CA ALA A 102 0.02 5.60 0.11
C ALA A 102 0.31 6.78 1.05
N GLY A 103 -0.58 7.03 2.02
CA GLY A 103 -0.40 8.10 3.01
C GLY A 103 0.83 7.89 3.89
N GLN A 104 1.11 6.66 4.30
CA GLN A 104 2.32 6.32 5.08
C GLN A 104 3.60 6.53 4.26
N ARG A 105 3.63 6.09 3.00
CA ARG A 105 4.79 6.31 2.12
C ARG A 105 5.02 7.80 1.84
N ALA A 106 3.96 8.55 1.55
CA ALA A 106 4.06 10.00 1.35
C ALA A 106 4.65 10.70 2.58
N LEU A 107 4.24 10.31 3.80
CA LEU A 107 4.88 10.84 5.02
C LEU A 107 6.34 10.47 5.15
N ALA A 108 6.71 9.23 4.82
CA ALA A 108 8.09 8.75 4.92
C ALA A 108 9.06 9.57 4.05
N ILE A 109 8.58 10.15 2.95
CA ILE A 109 9.36 10.98 2.03
C ILE A 109 9.20 12.48 2.28
N GLY A 110 8.44 12.88 3.30
CA GLY A 110 8.18 14.28 3.63
C GLY A 110 7.12 14.98 2.76
N ASP A 111 6.39 14.25 1.91
CA ASP A 111 5.28 14.79 1.13
C ASP A 111 3.99 14.83 1.97
N VAL A 112 3.89 15.87 2.78
CA VAL A 112 2.78 16.07 3.73
C VAL A 112 1.45 16.30 2.99
N VAL A 113 1.46 16.94 1.82
CA VAL A 113 0.26 17.25 1.04
C VAL A 113 -0.33 15.98 0.45
N SER A 114 0.49 15.13 -0.18
CA SER A 114 0.03 13.83 -0.70
C SER A 114 -0.45 12.92 0.43
N ALA A 115 0.24 12.92 1.57
CA ALA A 115 -0.18 12.15 2.74
C ALA A 115 -1.56 12.56 3.26
N ALA A 116 -1.77 13.86 3.45
CA ALA A 116 -3.05 14.40 3.91
C ALA A 116 -4.19 14.04 2.95
N ASN A 117 -3.98 14.22 1.64
CA ASN A 117 -4.97 13.85 0.63
C ASN A 117 -5.28 12.34 0.64
N ALA A 118 -4.26 11.48 0.76
CA ALA A 118 -4.47 10.03 0.83
C ALA A 118 -5.28 9.61 2.07
N PHE A 119 -5.07 10.25 3.23
CA PHE A 119 -5.89 9.99 4.41
C PHE A 119 -7.32 10.55 4.30
N VAL A 120 -7.54 11.67 3.63
CA VAL A 120 -8.90 12.15 3.31
C VAL A 120 -9.63 11.14 2.43
N ASP A 121 -8.97 10.65 1.37
CA ASP A 121 -9.54 9.63 0.49
C ASP A 121 -9.84 8.33 1.27
N ALA A 122 -8.91 7.91 2.14
CA ALA A 122 -9.09 6.73 3.00
C ALA A 122 -10.29 6.88 3.94
N ALA A 123 -10.47 8.07 4.53
CA ALA A 123 -11.62 8.36 5.39
C ALA A 123 -12.95 8.21 4.64
N TRP A 124 -13.00 8.71 3.41
CA TRP A 124 -14.19 8.61 2.56
C TRP A 124 -14.51 7.15 2.22
N VAL A 125 -13.51 6.37 1.78
CA VAL A 125 -13.67 4.93 1.47
C VAL A 125 -14.11 4.13 2.71
N ALA A 126 -13.50 4.38 3.87
CA ALA A 126 -13.91 3.75 5.11
C ALA A 126 -15.35 4.10 5.49
N GLY A 127 -15.75 5.37 5.31
CA GLY A 127 -17.11 5.84 5.55
C GLY A 127 -18.14 5.16 4.65
N SER A 128 -17.83 4.97 3.36
CA SER A 128 -18.73 4.29 2.42
C SER A 128 -18.92 2.80 2.72
N ASP A 129 -17.90 2.13 3.29
CA ASP A 129 -17.98 0.72 3.71
C ASP A 129 -18.54 0.54 5.15
N GLY A 130 -19.04 1.62 5.77
CA GLY A 130 -19.58 1.57 7.14
C GLY A 130 -18.53 1.41 8.25
N GLN A 131 -17.24 1.53 7.92
CA GLN A 131 -16.11 1.47 8.86
C GLN A 131 -15.92 2.80 9.58
N GLY A 132 -16.90 3.18 10.40
CA GLY A 132 -16.96 4.50 11.02
C GLY A 132 -15.80 4.82 11.97
N GLN A 133 -15.18 3.82 12.60
CA GLN A 133 -14.02 4.04 13.48
C GLN A 133 -12.77 4.36 12.66
N GLU A 134 -12.52 3.57 11.61
CA GLU A 134 -11.42 3.76 10.68
C GLU A 134 -11.55 5.09 9.95
N ALA A 135 -12.76 5.46 9.53
CA ALA A 135 -13.02 6.76 8.90
C ALA A 135 -12.61 7.93 9.81
N ARG A 136 -12.99 7.91 11.09
CA ARG A 136 -12.58 8.93 12.08
C ARG A 136 -11.07 8.96 12.28
N ALA A 137 -10.43 7.79 12.40
CA ALA A 137 -8.99 7.72 12.55
C ALA A 137 -8.25 8.33 11.35
N MET A 138 -8.76 8.16 10.13
CA MET A 138 -8.16 8.77 8.94
C MET A 138 -8.40 10.28 8.87
N ILE A 139 -9.59 10.76 9.29
CA ILE A 139 -9.89 12.20 9.42
C ILE A 139 -8.93 12.86 10.42
N GLU A 140 -8.74 12.27 11.60
CA GLU A 140 -7.84 12.80 12.63
C GLU A 140 -6.40 12.91 12.10
N ARG A 141 -5.92 11.88 11.39
CA ARG A 141 -4.58 11.93 10.75
C ARG A 141 -4.50 13.06 9.72
N ALA A 142 -5.48 13.19 8.83
CA ALA A 142 -5.50 14.28 7.85
C ALA A 142 -5.52 15.66 8.50
N GLN A 143 -6.33 15.85 9.55
CA GLN A 143 -6.41 17.10 10.32
C GLN A 143 -5.06 17.47 10.97
N LEU A 144 -4.35 16.50 11.56
CA LEU A 144 -3.02 16.75 12.12
C LEU A 144 -2.03 17.23 11.06
N LEU A 145 -2.08 16.66 9.85
CA LEU A 145 -1.19 17.07 8.75
C LEU A 145 -1.52 18.45 8.20
N VAL A 146 -2.80 18.82 8.13
CA VAL A 146 -3.27 20.15 7.71
C VAL A 146 -2.70 21.28 8.58
N LEU A 147 -2.39 21.01 9.84
CA LEU A 147 -1.74 21.96 10.77
C LEU A 147 -0.24 22.12 10.52
N SER A 148 0.36 21.32 9.64
CA SER A 148 1.79 21.39 9.34
C SER A 148 2.19 22.74 8.75
N PRO A 149 3.33 23.33 9.17
CA PRO A 149 3.88 24.52 8.55
C PRO A 149 4.42 24.27 7.13
N LEU A 150 4.57 23.01 6.72
CA LEU A 150 5.04 22.63 5.39
C LEU A 150 3.92 22.66 4.33
N ILE A 151 2.66 22.82 4.73
CA ILE A 151 1.52 22.91 3.80
C ILE A 151 1.22 24.39 3.50
N SER A 152 1.06 24.70 2.22
CA SER A 152 0.67 26.04 1.76
C SER A 152 -0.76 26.39 2.24
N THR A 153 -1.07 27.68 2.35
CA THR A 153 -2.45 28.10 2.74
C THR A 153 -3.50 27.63 1.73
N GLU A 154 -3.15 27.57 0.45
CA GLU A 154 -4.02 27.09 -0.62
C GLU A 154 -4.34 25.60 -0.45
N ASP A 155 -3.30 24.76 -0.35
CA ASP A 155 -3.46 23.30 -0.15
C ASP A 155 -4.21 23.00 1.15
N ARG A 156 -3.89 23.74 2.22
CA ARG A 156 -4.59 23.61 3.50
C ARG A 156 -6.09 23.83 3.34
N THR A 157 -6.46 24.89 2.62
CA THR A 157 -7.86 25.25 2.38
C THR A 157 -8.56 24.19 1.52
N GLU A 158 -7.88 23.67 0.50
CA GLU A 158 -8.42 22.61 -0.35
C GLU A 158 -8.66 21.33 0.44
N ILE A 159 -7.68 20.85 1.21
CA ILE A 159 -7.82 19.65 2.04
C ILE A 159 -8.93 19.84 3.07
N GLN A 160 -9.03 21.01 3.70
CA GLN A 160 -10.09 21.32 4.67
C GLN A 160 -11.49 21.27 4.05
N ARG A 161 -11.66 21.73 2.79
CA ARG A 161 -12.95 21.65 2.08
C ARG A 161 -13.38 20.21 1.80
N ARG A 162 -12.43 19.27 1.70
CA ARG A 162 -12.69 17.85 1.44
C ARG A 162 -12.93 17.03 2.71
N LEU A 163 -12.56 17.54 3.88
CA LEU A 163 -12.79 16.85 5.14
C LEU A 163 -14.30 16.76 5.42
N PRO A 164 -14.82 15.57 5.83
CA PRO A 164 -16.20 15.44 6.24
C PRO A 164 -16.49 16.41 7.39
N VAL A 165 -17.57 17.18 7.29
CA VAL A 165 -18.07 17.93 8.43
C VAL A 165 -18.60 16.90 9.43
N THR A 166 -17.81 16.59 10.45
CA THR A 166 -18.25 15.71 11.52
C THR A 166 -19.35 16.45 12.29
N GLY A 167 -20.61 16.19 11.92
CA GLY A 167 -21.77 16.64 12.68
C GLY A 167 -21.69 16.05 14.08
N SER A 168 -21.56 16.94 15.08
CA SER A 168 -21.61 16.67 16.52
C SER A 168 -22.96 16.12 16.96
#